data_AF-A0A958IXF0-F1
#
_entry.id   AF-A0A958IXF0-F1
#
_cell.length_a   1.000
_cell.length_b   1.000
_cell.length_c   1.000
_cell.angle_alpha   90.00
_cell.angle_beta   90.00
_cell.angle_gamma   90.00
#
_symmetry.space_group_name_H-M   'P 1'
#
loop_
_entity.id
_entity.type
_entity.pdbx_description
1 polymer ?
#
loop_
_entity_poly.entity_id
_entity_poly.type
_entity_poly.pdbx_seq_one_letter_code
_entity_poly.pdbx_strand_id
1 'polypeptide(L)'
;FEEAAPTREFHGTLLTRMSNTPFLTEEGDVTSASIGDLADVGANDYPDVYTRLIGSWGPDLKFGVSHWRSLGEPSLTSDIGFAKVPDLKVYLGLENRKLGPVDLRKLYLGNYTIAFGQGVVMENTDFFTPRKSGFGFRKRYLGLAGDNSRTREFKFTGAAAELGYKNAHLFLFGAFDKRDAILNRTPILFDGEEIHPFNQLIVLDQRFEYAPLDSSRRNAGLPWRSSVKELMYGFHGAYDLFSATQVGLTYYESAYNRPLRPDILEIVNGSDAGQIGLTDNEIYNAYGGPVSDGSNPFWSDAKSFRRVYGLNLQSIYENVAL
;
A
#
# COMPACT_ATOMS: atom_id res chain seq x y z
N PHE A 1 -38.91 16.77 -22.59
CA PHE A 1 -37.90 17.21 -21.61
C PHE A 1 -36.57 17.08 -22.30
N GLU A 2 -35.99 18.19 -22.75
CA GLU A 2 -34.61 18.18 -23.27
C GLU A 2 -33.67 17.74 -22.14
N GLU A 3 -32.81 16.77 -22.45
CA GLU A 3 -31.76 16.32 -21.54
C GLU A 3 -30.80 17.51 -21.37
N ALA A 4 -30.88 18.18 -20.22
CA ALA A 4 -30.00 19.29 -19.91
C ALA A 4 -28.55 18.80 -20.08
N ALA A 5 -27.80 19.44 -20.99
CA ALA A 5 -26.40 19.12 -21.18
C ALA A 5 -25.70 19.18 -19.82
N PRO A 6 -24.99 18.12 -19.39
CA PRO A 6 -24.44 18.06 -18.04
C PRO A 6 -23.51 19.25 -17.83
N THR A 7 -23.90 20.17 -16.94
CA THR A 7 -23.05 21.29 -16.54
C THR A 7 -21.83 20.72 -15.84
N ARG A 8 -20.63 21.03 -16.34
CA ARG A 8 -19.40 20.59 -15.69
C ARG A 8 -19.12 21.48 -14.50
N GLU A 9 -19.69 21.12 -13.36
CA GLU A 9 -19.48 21.79 -12.09
C GLU A 9 -18.32 21.17 -11.30
N PHE A 10 -17.71 21.99 -10.46
CA PHE A 10 -16.66 21.55 -9.55
C PHE A 10 -17.28 21.19 -8.20
N HIS A 11 -17.02 19.98 -7.72
CA HIS A 11 -17.36 19.55 -6.37
C HIS A 11 -16.09 19.04 -5.68
N GLY A 12 -15.87 19.41 -4.43
CA GLY A 12 -14.69 18.98 -3.72
C GLY A 12 -14.76 19.14 -2.21
N THR A 13 -13.78 18.58 -1.52
CA THR A 13 -13.64 18.68 -0.08
C THR A 13 -12.16 18.79 0.26
N LEU A 14 -11.82 19.81 1.04
CA LEU A 14 -10.53 19.96 1.70
C LEU A 14 -10.71 19.57 3.17
N LEU A 15 -9.86 18.67 3.66
CA LEU A 15 -9.77 18.32 5.07
C LEU A 15 -8.31 18.46 5.48
N THR A 16 -8.09 19.18 6.57
CA THR A 16 -6.80 19.25 7.26
C THR A 16 -7.02 18.85 8.70
N ARG A 17 -6.20 17.92 9.18
CA ARG A 17 -6.12 17.52 10.58
C ARG A 17 -4.68 17.67 11.05
N MET A 18 -4.53 18.18 12.27
CA MET A 18 -3.26 18.25 12.96
C MET A 18 -3.47 17.85 14.42
N SER A 19 -2.67 16.91 14.92
CA SER A 19 -2.70 16.49 16.32
C SER A 19 -1.29 16.33 16.89
N ASN A 20 -1.14 16.66 18.17
CA ASN A 20 0.08 16.48 18.95
C ASN A 20 0.06 15.21 19.80
N THR A 21 -1.03 14.44 19.74
CA THR A 21 -1.15 13.10 20.29
C THR A 21 -1.29 12.09 19.14
N PRO A 22 -0.73 10.87 19.29
CA PRO A 22 -0.95 9.83 18.30
C PRO A 22 -2.43 9.50 18.27
N PHE A 23 -3.02 9.48 17.07
CA PHE A 23 -4.44 9.15 16.91
C PHE A 23 -4.62 7.64 16.98
N LEU A 24 -4.63 7.11 18.20
CA LEU A 24 -5.11 5.78 18.50
C LEU A 24 -6.63 5.82 18.42
N THR A 25 -7.20 5.15 17.43
CA THR A 25 -8.67 5.07 17.27
C THR A 25 -9.34 4.19 18.32
N GLU A 26 -8.60 3.65 19.29
CA GLU A 26 -9.14 2.92 20.42
C GLU A 26 -8.67 3.54 21.74
N GLU A 27 -9.61 3.64 22.69
CA GLU A 27 -9.34 3.78 24.12
C GLU A 27 -8.58 2.57 24.71
N GLY A 28 -8.32 1.52 23.91
CA GLY A 28 -7.69 0.25 24.32
C GLY A 28 -6.17 0.17 24.17
N ASP A 29 -5.54 1.00 23.33
CA ASP A 29 -4.07 0.99 23.13
C ASP A 29 -3.34 1.99 24.04
N VAL A 30 -4.03 2.55 25.04
CA VAL A 30 -3.39 3.15 26.20
C VAL A 30 -2.94 2.04 27.16
N THR A 31 -2.22 1.03 26.65
CA THR A 31 -1.35 0.26 27.54
C THR A 31 -0.25 1.19 27.98
N SER A 32 -0.18 1.34 29.29
CA SER A 32 0.69 2.18 30.09
C SER A 32 2.19 1.83 29.94
N ALA A 33 2.70 1.71 28.71
CA ALA A 33 4.12 1.78 28.44
C ALA A 33 4.49 3.28 28.43
N SER A 34 4.69 3.81 29.63
CA SER A 34 5.53 4.97 29.93
C SER A 34 5.93 5.83 28.73
N ILE A 35 5.09 6.83 28.42
CA ILE A 35 5.49 8.02 27.65
C ILE A 35 6.74 8.69 28.27
N GLY A 36 7.08 8.35 29.53
CA GLY A 36 8.24 8.85 30.25
C GLY A 36 9.62 8.41 29.74
N ASP A 37 9.76 7.27 29.04
CA ASP A 37 11.09 6.74 28.66
C ASP A 37 11.46 6.92 27.18
N LEU A 38 10.54 7.43 26.36
CA LEU A 38 10.86 7.90 24.99
C LEU A 38 11.22 9.40 24.96
N ALA A 39 11.18 10.07 26.11
CA ALA A 39 11.35 11.51 26.23
C ALA A 39 12.81 12.00 26.34
N ASP A 40 13.80 11.11 26.37
CA ASP A 40 15.22 11.50 26.54
C ASP A 40 16.09 11.24 25.30
N VAL A 41 15.53 11.44 24.11
CA VAL A 41 16.30 11.51 22.86
C VAL A 41 15.85 12.75 22.07
N GLY A 42 16.29 13.95 22.49
CA GLY A 42 16.22 15.20 21.69
C GLY A 42 14.93 15.37 20.88
N ALA A 43 13.79 15.23 21.56
CA ALA A 43 12.52 14.79 20.97
C ALA A 43 12.07 15.66 19.79
N ASN A 44 11.82 14.98 18.68
CA ASN A 44 11.25 15.58 17.49
C ASN A 44 9.76 15.86 17.71
N ASP A 45 9.39 17.09 18.06
CA ASP A 45 8.01 17.49 18.40
C ASP A 45 7.08 17.70 17.19
N TYR A 46 7.36 17.07 16.04
CA TYR A 46 6.52 17.26 14.87
C TYR A 46 5.12 16.64 15.05
N PRO A 47 4.04 17.41 14.82
CA PRO A 47 2.66 16.91 14.94
C PRO A 47 2.34 15.90 13.84
N ASP A 48 1.39 15.00 14.12
CA ASP A 48 0.65 14.25 13.10
C ASP A 48 -0.10 15.26 12.24
N VAL A 49 0.09 15.20 10.93
CA VAL A 49 -0.56 16.09 9.97
C VAL A 49 -1.15 15.24 8.86
N TYR A 50 -2.45 15.40 8.63
CA TYR A 50 -3.14 14.78 7.52
C TYR A 50 -3.97 15.81 6.77
N THR A 51 -3.56 16.11 5.55
CA THR A 51 -4.26 17.00 4.64
C THR A 51 -4.71 16.21 3.42
N ARG A 52 -5.98 16.33 3.05
CA ARG A 52 -6.51 15.76 1.80
C ARG A 52 -7.41 16.74 1.09
N LEU A 53 -7.22 16.86 -0.21
CA LEU A 53 -8.11 17.54 -1.14
C LEU A 53 -8.63 16.49 -2.12
N ILE A 54 -9.95 16.32 -2.16
CA ILE A 54 -10.60 15.46 -3.16
C ILE A 54 -11.56 16.30 -3.96
N GLY A 55 -11.72 16.00 -5.25
CA GLY A 55 -12.74 16.65 -6.03
C GLY A 55 -13.06 15.95 -7.33
N SER A 56 -14.09 16.48 -7.98
CA SER A 56 -14.53 16.09 -9.30
C SER A 56 -14.91 17.31 -10.12
N TRP A 57 -14.62 17.23 -11.41
CA TRP A 57 -15.11 18.19 -12.39
C TRP A 57 -16.09 17.48 -13.31
N GLY A 58 -17.37 17.76 -13.12
CA GLY A 58 -18.44 16.97 -13.72
C GLY A 58 -18.53 15.54 -13.15
N PRO A 59 -19.27 14.64 -13.83
CA PRO A 59 -19.50 13.28 -13.35
C PRO A 59 -18.30 12.33 -13.54
N ASP A 60 -17.37 12.69 -14.42
CA ASP A 60 -16.41 11.78 -15.06
C ASP A 60 -14.95 12.04 -14.66
N LEU A 61 -14.56 13.28 -14.39
CA LEU A 61 -13.20 13.61 -13.96
C LEU A 61 -13.09 13.67 -12.45
N LYS A 62 -12.18 12.88 -11.88
CA LYS A 62 -11.85 12.86 -10.45
C LYS A 62 -10.41 13.29 -10.25
N PHE A 63 -10.12 13.92 -9.13
CA PHE A 63 -8.74 14.19 -8.73
C PHE A 63 -8.59 14.17 -7.22
N GLY A 64 -7.35 14.00 -6.78
CA GLY A 64 -7.01 13.85 -5.38
C GLY A 64 -5.59 14.28 -5.10
N VAL A 65 -5.40 14.98 -3.98
CA VAL A 65 -4.08 15.23 -3.40
C VAL A 65 -4.16 14.94 -1.91
N SER A 66 -3.20 14.21 -1.36
CA SER A 66 -3.08 14.07 0.09
C SER A 66 -1.63 14.12 0.56
N HIS A 67 -1.47 14.60 1.80
CA HIS A 67 -0.23 14.61 2.53
C HIS A 67 -0.50 14.03 3.91
N TRP A 68 0.31 13.05 4.31
CA TRP A 68 0.26 12.51 5.66
C TRP A 68 1.67 12.39 6.22
N ARG A 69 1.81 12.73 7.50
CA ARG A 69 2.99 12.54 8.31
C ARG A 69 2.55 12.14 9.71
N SER A 70 3.18 11.10 10.26
CA SER A 70 2.91 10.65 11.63
C SER A 70 3.56 11.56 12.67
N LEU A 71 3.09 11.50 13.92
CA LEU A 71 3.69 12.21 15.05
C LEU A 71 5.17 11.82 15.20
N GLY A 72 6.07 12.78 15.38
CA GLY A 72 7.51 12.54 15.58
C GLY A 72 8.30 12.14 14.33
N GLU A 73 7.63 11.99 13.18
CA GLU A 73 8.30 11.68 11.92
C GLU A 73 8.87 12.95 11.27
N PRO A 74 10.13 12.94 10.78
CA PRO A 74 10.66 14.07 10.03
C PRO A 74 9.85 14.35 8.75
N SER A 75 9.82 15.61 8.32
CA SER A 75 9.16 15.97 7.06
C SER A 75 9.91 15.35 5.88
N LEU A 76 9.30 14.36 5.24
CA LEU A 76 9.82 13.76 4.01
C LEU A 76 9.58 14.70 2.84
N THR A 77 10.62 14.90 2.04
CA THR A 77 10.54 15.74 0.84
C THR A 77 10.93 14.94 -0.39
N SER A 78 10.19 15.18 -1.46
CA SER A 78 10.50 14.75 -2.82
C SER A 78 11.10 15.93 -3.59
N ASP A 79 12.15 15.65 -4.34
CA ASP A 79 12.74 16.60 -5.28
C ASP A 79 12.01 16.52 -6.62
N ILE A 80 11.34 17.61 -7.03
CA ILE A 80 10.65 17.71 -8.31
C ILE A 80 11.49 18.46 -9.36
N GLY A 81 12.80 18.54 -9.16
CA GLY A 81 13.79 19.13 -10.07
C GLY A 81 13.97 20.65 -9.92
N PHE A 82 12.90 21.38 -9.59
CA PHE A 82 12.95 22.83 -9.37
C PHE A 82 12.61 23.26 -7.94
N ALA A 83 12.10 22.35 -7.10
CA ALA A 83 11.78 22.58 -5.71
C ALA A 83 11.82 21.26 -4.92
N LYS A 84 12.09 21.36 -3.62
CA LYS A 84 11.82 20.26 -2.68
C LYS A 84 10.44 20.47 -2.10
N VAL A 85 9.52 19.56 -2.39
CA VAL A 85 8.14 19.59 -1.90
C VAL A 85 7.93 18.45 -0.91
N PRO A 86 6.99 18.56 0.04
CA PRO A 86 6.61 17.43 0.88
C PRO A 86 6.22 16.22 0.04
N ASP A 87 6.42 15.00 0.56
CA ASP A 87 5.88 13.81 -0.09
C ASP A 87 4.34 13.91 -0.16
N LEU A 88 3.81 13.87 -1.38
CA LEU A 88 2.38 13.93 -1.67
C LEU A 88 1.93 12.65 -2.36
N LYS A 89 0.68 12.26 -2.09
CA LYS A 89 -0.08 11.40 -2.99
C LYS A 89 -0.91 12.25 -3.91
N VAL A 90 -0.95 11.89 -5.18
CA VAL A 90 -1.73 12.59 -6.19
C VAL A 90 -2.37 11.58 -7.12
N TYR A 91 -3.64 11.79 -7.49
CA TYR A 91 -4.27 11.02 -8.55
C TYR A 91 -5.15 11.86 -9.46
N LEU A 92 -5.30 11.37 -10.68
CA LEU A 92 -6.30 11.80 -11.66
C LEU A 92 -7.11 10.58 -12.10
N GLY A 93 -8.43 10.75 -12.16
CA GLY A 93 -9.39 9.71 -12.49
C GLY A 93 -10.28 10.13 -13.66
N LEU A 94 -10.56 9.18 -14.54
CA LEU A 94 -11.54 9.28 -15.61
C LEU A 94 -12.53 8.12 -15.46
N GLU A 95 -13.81 8.42 -15.34
CA GLU A 95 -14.86 7.43 -15.10
C GLU A 95 -15.94 7.47 -16.19
N ASN A 96 -16.62 6.33 -16.36
CA ASN A 96 -17.85 6.17 -17.13
C ASN A 96 -17.75 6.62 -18.61
N ARG A 97 -16.74 6.12 -19.33
CA ARG A 97 -16.59 6.34 -20.77
C ARG A 97 -17.02 5.12 -21.57
N LYS A 98 -17.98 5.30 -22.48
CA LYS A 98 -18.36 4.28 -23.45
C LYS A 98 -17.35 4.26 -24.60
N LEU A 99 -16.69 3.13 -24.81
CA LEU A 99 -15.74 2.89 -25.92
C LEU A 99 -16.31 1.86 -26.91
N GLY A 100 -17.57 2.07 -27.30
CA GLY A 100 -18.31 1.14 -28.16
C GLY A 100 -18.83 -0.07 -27.36
N PRO A 101 -18.47 -1.32 -27.72
CA PRO A 101 -18.95 -2.51 -27.01
C PRO A 101 -18.29 -2.71 -25.63
N VAL A 102 -17.15 -2.04 -25.39
CA VAL A 102 -16.43 -2.06 -24.12
C VAL A 102 -16.64 -0.72 -23.43
N ASP A 103 -16.94 -0.77 -22.14
CA ASP A 103 -17.01 0.41 -21.28
C ASP A 103 -15.70 0.58 -20.52
N LEU A 104 -15.07 1.74 -20.61
CA LEU A 104 -14.06 2.17 -19.67
C LEU A 104 -14.77 2.76 -18.45
N ARG A 105 -14.89 1.97 -17.40
CA ARG A 105 -15.61 2.39 -16.19
C ARG A 105 -14.76 3.29 -15.32
N LYS A 106 -13.49 2.95 -15.17
CA LYS A 106 -12.52 3.72 -14.38
C LYS A 106 -11.14 3.65 -15.00
N LEU A 107 -10.43 4.77 -14.96
CA LEU A 107 -9.01 4.87 -15.24
C LEU A 107 -8.42 5.81 -14.20
N TYR A 108 -7.45 5.35 -13.43
CA TYR A 108 -6.72 6.17 -12.46
C TYR A 108 -5.24 6.19 -12.80
N LEU A 109 -4.67 7.39 -12.77
CA LEU A 109 -3.24 7.67 -12.91
C LEU A 109 -2.74 8.31 -11.61
N GLY A 110 -1.54 7.94 -11.18
CA GLY A 110 -0.97 8.36 -9.90
C GLY A 110 -1.31 7.36 -8.79
N ASN A 111 -1.79 7.85 -7.64
CA ASN A 111 -2.07 7.00 -6.49
C ASN A 111 -3.46 6.37 -6.53
N TYR A 112 -3.52 5.05 -6.41
CA TYR A 112 -4.78 4.33 -6.46
C TYR A 112 -4.84 3.20 -5.44
N THR A 113 -6.06 2.80 -5.12
CA THR A 113 -6.35 1.67 -4.26
C THR A 113 -7.15 0.63 -5.01
N ILE A 114 -6.79 -0.63 -4.77
CA ILE A 114 -7.51 -1.80 -5.24
C ILE A 114 -7.84 -2.74 -4.10
N ALA A 115 -9.02 -3.36 -4.17
CA ALA A 115 -9.39 -4.44 -3.29
C ALA A 115 -10.24 -5.48 -4.02
N PHE A 116 -9.79 -6.74 -4.04
CA PHE A 116 -10.44 -7.87 -4.71
C PHE A 116 -10.65 -9.04 -3.76
N GLY A 117 -11.69 -9.85 -4.01
CA GLY A 117 -12.03 -10.99 -3.15
C GLY A 117 -12.23 -10.59 -1.68
N GLN A 118 -13.05 -9.55 -1.44
CA GLN A 118 -13.31 -8.99 -0.10
C GLN A 118 -12.06 -8.42 0.63
N GLY A 119 -10.98 -8.16 -0.09
CA GLY A 119 -9.69 -7.72 0.47
C GLY A 119 -8.80 -8.87 0.92
N VAL A 120 -9.22 -10.13 0.73
CA VAL A 120 -8.42 -11.32 1.09
C VAL A 120 -7.41 -11.64 0.00
N VAL A 121 -7.84 -11.57 -1.26
CA VAL A 121 -6.96 -11.89 -2.40
C VAL A 121 -6.01 -10.73 -2.67
N MET A 122 -6.51 -9.51 -2.60
CA MET A 122 -5.73 -8.30 -2.83
C MET A 122 -6.34 -7.14 -2.05
N GLU A 123 -5.53 -6.43 -1.28
CA GLU A 123 -5.83 -5.14 -0.68
C GLU A 123 -4.49 -4.40 -0.54
N ASN A 124 -4.40 -3.18 -1.06
CA ASN A 124 -3.16 -2.40 -1.05
C ASN A 124 -3.20 -1.27 -0.02
N THR A 125 -3.84 -1.51 1.13
CA THR A 125 -3.94 -0.52 2.21
C THR A 125 -3.33 -1.06 3.51
N ASP A 126 -2.62 -0.21 4.24
CA ASP A 126 -1.92 -0.55 5.49
C ASP A 126 -2.30 0.38 6.65
N PHE A 127 -3.39 1.15 6.51
CA PHE A 127 -3.88 2.02 7.57
C PHE A 127 -5.05 1.39 8.31
N PHE A 128 -5.04 1.50 9.64
CA PHE A 128 -6.17 1.06 10.44
C PHE A 128 -7.36 2.03 10.26
N THR A 129 -8.55 1.43 10.16
CA THR A 129 -9.81 2.15 10.35
C THR A 129 -10.77 1.31 11.19
N PRO A 130 -11.33 1.85 12.29
CA PRO A 130 -12.34 1.14 13.05
C PRO A 130 -13.60 0.90 12.19
N ARG A 131 -14.11 -0.34 12.21
CA ARG A 131 -15.35 -0.71 11.49
C ARG A 131 -16.61 -0.24 12.20
N LYS A 132 -16.52 0.05 13.50
CA LYS A 132 -17.58 0.56 14.37
C LYS A 132 -17.10 1.85 15.01
N SER A 133 -17.67 2.98 14.63
CA SER A 133 -17.33 4.30 15.18
C SER A 133 -18.35 4.83 16.20
N GLY A 134 -19.23 3.96 16.72
CA GLY A 134 -20.37 4.36 17.55
C GLY A 134 -21.54 5.01 16.78
N PHE A 135 -21.28 5.60 15.61
CA PHE A 135 -22.29 6.28 14.77
C PHE A 135 -22.63 5.55 13.46
N GLY A 136 -22.08 4.36 13.22
CA GLY A 136 -22.40 3.55 12.04
C GLY A 136 -21.37 2.48 11.71
N PHE A 137 -21.63 1.77 10.62
CA PHE A 137 -20.73 0.79 10.02
C PHE A 137 -20.00 1.43 8.84
N ARG A 138 -18.66 1.33 8.83
CA ARG A 138 -17.88 1.69 7.64
C ARG A 138 -17.81 0.47 6.72
N LYS A 139 -18.35 0.59 5.50
CA LYS A 139 -18.25 -0.46 4.49
C LYS A 139 -16.82 -0.51 3.94
N ARG A 140 -16.31 -1.73 3.74
CA ARG A 140 -15.03 -1.95 3.08
C ARG A 140 -15.12 -1.51 1.62
N TYR A 141 -14.06 -0.88 1.15
CA TYR A 141 -13.89 -0.49 -0.24
C TYR A 141 -13.58 -1.74 -1.09
N LEU A 142 -14.21 -1.87 -2.27
CA LEU A 142 -13.97 -2.97 -3.23
C LEU A 142 -13.87 -2.40 -4.65
N GLY A 143 -12.99 -2.98 -5.47
CA GLY A 143 -12.74 -2.54 -6.85
C GLY A 143 -11.55 -1.57 -6.95
N LEU A 144 -11.61 -0.63 -7.89
CA LEU A 144 -10.59 0.40 -8.18
C LEU A 144 -11.04 1.84 -7.87
N ALA A 145 -10.22 2.61 -7.14
CA ALA A 145 -10.45 4.03 -6.83
C ALA A 145 -9.13 4.80 -6.66
N GLY A 146 -9.18 6.13 -6.70
CA GLY A 146 -8.04 6.97 -6.36
C GLY A 146 -7.71 6.91 -4.87
N ASP A 147 -6.43 6.86 -4.53
CA ASP A 147 -5.96 6.77 -3.15
C ASP A 147 -5.59 8.15 -2.58
N ASN A 148 -6.36 8.56 -1.58
CA ASN A 148 -6.04 9.72 -0.73
C ASN A 148 -5.90 9.33 0.75
N SER A 149 -5.84 8.04 1.06
CA SER A 149 -5.74 7.52 2.42
C SER A 149 -4.37 7.77 3.05
N ARG A 150 -4.22 7.33 4.31
CA ARG A 150 -2.95 7.32 5.04
C ARG A 150 -2.04 6.14 4.65
N THR A 151 -2.39 5.35 3.64
CA THR A 151 -1.59 4.18 3.23
C THR A 151 -0.13 4.56 2.94
N ARG A 152 0.88 3.77 3.32
CA ARG A 152 2.29 4.09 2.98
C ARG A 152 3.03 2.94 2.35
N GLU A 153 3.19 1.84 3.08
CA GLU A 153 4.04 0.74 2.69
C GLU A 153 3.46 0.01 1.47
N PHE A 154 2.14 -0.23 1.45
CA PHE A 154 1.46 -0.87 0.32
C PHE A 154 0.80 0.10 -0.66
N LYS A 155 1.14 1.40 -0.59
CA LYS A 155 0.59 2.39 -1.53
C LYS A 155 0.94 2.00 -2.97
N PHE A 156 0.04 2.26 -3.91
CA PHE A 156 0.37 2.17 -5.33
C PHE A 156 0.47 3.53 -5.97
N THR A 157 1.52 3.71 -6.76
CA THR A 157 1.76 4.85 -7.64
C THR A 157 1.98 4.32 -9.06
N GLY A 158 1.04 4.57 -9.97
CA GLY A 158 1.11 4.08 -11.34
C GLY A 158 -0.19 4.30 -12.11
N ALA A 159 -0.69 3.25 -12.76
CA ALA A 159 -1.91 3.30 -13.52
C ALA A 159 -2.78 2.06 -13.28
N ALA A 160 -4.09 2.25 -13.23
CA ALA A 160 -5.05 1.16 -13.17
C ALA A 160 -6.32 1.50 -13.94
N ALA A 161 -6.94 0.49 -14.53
CA ALA A 161 -8.17 0.63 -15.31
C ALA A 161 -9.16 -0.49 -14.99
N GLU A 162 -10.45 -0.16 -15.06
CA GLU A 162 -11.58 -1.09 -15.01
C GLU A 162 -12.31 -1.03 -16.36
N LEU A 163 -12.33 -2.15 -17.06
CA LEU A 163 -13.02 -2.37 -18.32
C LEU A 163 -14.23 -3.26 -18.11
N GLY A 164 -15.36 -2.92 -18.71
CA GLY A 164 -16.59 -3.71 -18.70
C GLY A 164 -16.95 -4.18 -20.11
N TYR A 165 -17.32 -5.45 -20.25
CA TYR A 165 -17.93 -5.99 -21.46
C TYR A 165 -19.08 -6.93 -21.09
N LYS A 166 -20.32 -6.48 -21.26
CA LYS A 166 -21.53 -7.21 -20.80
C LYS A 166 -21.37 -7.59 -19.30
N ASN A 167 -21.39 -8.89 -19.00
CA ASN A 167 -21.27 -9.46 -17.66
C ASN A 167 -19.80 -9.65 -17.21
N ALA A 168 -18.83 -9.31 -18.05
CA ALA A 168 -17.41 -9.44 -17.74
C ALA A 168 -16.82 -8.10 -17.29
N HIS A 169 -15.93 -8.17 -16.31
CA HIS A 169 -15.19 -7.06 -15.75
C HIS A 169 -13.71 -7.42 -15.76
N LEU A 170 -12.87 -6.50 -16.23
CA LEU A 170 -11.43 -6.69 -16.25
C LEU A 170 -10.78 -5.47 -15.61
N PHE A 171 -10.08 -5.71 -14.51
CA PHE A 171 -9.20 -4.74 -13.87
C PHE A 171 -7.77 -5.03 -14.31
N LEU A 172 -7.08 -4.00 -14.76
CA LEU A 172 -5.65 -4.04 -15.10
C LEU A 172 -4.95 -3.00 -14.24
N PHE A 173 -3.83 -3.35 -13.63
CA PHE A 173 -3.11 -2.44 -12.74
C PHE A 173 -1.61 -2.65 -12.80
N GLY A 174 -0.88 -1.56 -12.64
CA GLY A 174 0.58 -1.51 -12.53
C GLY A 174 1.02 -0.37 -11.64
N ALA A 175 2.04 -0.58 -10.81
CA ALA A 175 2.59 0.39 -9.88
C ALA A 175 4.09 0.20 -9.74
N PHE A 176 4.80 1.31 -9.51
CA PHE A 176 6.23 1.28 -9.23
C PHE A 176 6.52 2.19 -8.04
N ASP A 177 6.98 1.61 -6.94
CA ASP A 177 7.12 2.31 -5.67
C ASP A 177 8.43 1.93 -4.96
N LYS A 178 8.84 2.81 -4.04
CA LYS A 178 9.90 2.50 -3.07
C LYS A 178 9.24 2.01 -1.78
N ARG A 179 9.75 0.90 -1.26
CA ARG A 179 9.29 0.19 -0.08
C ARG A 179 10.28 0.34 1.07
N ASP A 180 9.76 0.36 2.27
CA ASP A 180 10.58 0.31 3.47
C ASP A 180 10.81 -1.16 3.82
N ALA A 181 12.07 -1.54 3.98
CA ALA A 181 12.43 -2.93 4.20
C ALA A 181 13.64 -3.06 5.10
N ILE A 182 13.66 -4.15 5.87
CA ILE A 182 14.83 -4.56 6.64
C ILE A 182 15.79 -5.25 5.67
N LEU A 183 16.97 -4.67 5.48
CA LEU A 183 18.04 -5.30 4.70
C LEU A 183 18.86 -6.22 5.60
N ASN A 184 19.26 -7.38 5.09
CA ASN A 184 20.15 -8.27 5.82
C ASN A 184 21.53 -7.62 5.95
N ARG A 185 22.14 -7.75 7.12
CA ARG A 185 23.46 -7.18 7.43
C ARG A 185 24.57 -7.91 6.70
N THR A 186 24.40 -9.20 6.42
CA THR A 186 25.36 -10.00 5.68
C THR A 186 25.06 -9.90 4.18
N PRO A 187 25.99 -9.41 3.34
CA PRO A 187 25.81 -9.40 1.89
C PRO A 187 25.95 -10.82 1.33
N ILE A 188 25.42 -11.01 0.13
CA ILE A 188 25.58 -12.22 -0.67
C ILE A 188 26.21 -11.84 -2.01
N LEU A 189 26.87 -12.80 -2.65
CA LEU A 189 27.25 -12.66 -4.05
C LEU A 189 26.04 -13.01 -4.93
N PHE A 190 25.54 -12.04 -5.69
CA PHE A 190 24.43 -12.21 -6.62
C PHE A 190 24.84 -11.63 -7.98
N ASP A 191 24.86 -12.46 -9.02
CA ASP A 191 25.37 -12.10 -10.35
C ASP A 191 26.79 -11.49 -10.34
N GLY A 192 27.64 -11.95 -9.42
CA GLY A 192 29.02 -11.47 -9.29
C GLY A 192 29.17 -10.15 -8.52
N GLU A 193 28.10 -9.57 -8.00
CA GLU A 193 28.11 -8.35 -7.18
C GLU A 193 27.73 -8.67 -5.72
N GLU A 194 28.35 -7.98 -4.77
CA GLU A 194 27.94 -8.04 -3.37
C GLU A 194 26.66 -7.22 -3.16
N ILE A 195 25.60 -7.89 -2.70
CA ILE A 195 24.28 -7.28 -2.51
C ILE A 195 23.73 -7.70 -1.16
N HIS A 196 23.18 -6.73 -0.44
CA HIS A 196 22.38 -7.01 0.75
C HIS A 196 20.96 -7.41 0.32
N PRO A 197 20.54 -8.68 0.54
CA PRO A 197 19.16 -9.08 0.30
C PRO A 197 18.23 -8.38 1.29
N PHE A 198 16.95 -8.28 0.96
CA PHE A 198 15.96 -7.79 1.92
C PHE A 198 15.26 -8.96 2.61
N ASN A 199 14.89 -8.73 3.86
CA ASN A 199 14.30 -9.72 4.76
C ASN A 199 12.77 -9.70 4.69
N GLN A 200 12.22 -8.53 5.03
CA GLN A 200 10.80 -8.26 5.11
C GLN A 200 10.54 -6.77 4.92
N LEU A 201 9.32 -6.48 4.48
CA LEU A 201 8.80 -5.11 4.39
C LEU A 201 8.40 -4.60 5.78
N ILE A 202 8.45 -3.28 5.96
CA ILE A 202 8.21 -2.62 7.23
C ILE A 202 6.87 -1.89 7.18
N VAL A 203 5.93 -2.33 8.01
CA VAL A 203 4.65 -1.64 8.21
C VAL A 203 4.72 -0.90 9.53
N LEU A 204 5.11 0.38 9.49
CA LEU A 204 5.15 1.28 10.64
C LEU A 204 4.45 2.59 10.31
N ASP A 205 3.72 3.16 11.26
CA ASP A 205 3.14 4.50 11.10
C ASP A 205 4.24 5.56 10.96
N GLN A 206 5.28 5.47 11.80
CA GLN A 206 6.45 6.35 11.75
C GLN A 206 7.53 5.76 10.85
N ARG A 207 7.93 6.50 9.81
CA ARG A 207 8.97 6.08 8.88
C ARG A 207 10.31 6.71 9.22
N PHE A 208 11.19 5.91 9.80
CA PHE A 208 12.56 6.31 10.11
C PHE A 208 13.54 5.78 9.07
N GLU A 209 14.62 6.54 8.82
CA GLU A 209 15.69 6.06 7.96
C GLU A 209 16.42 4.86 8.55
N TYR A 210 16.54 4.82 9.88
CA TYR A 210 17.07 3.70 10.67
C TYR A 210 16.25 3.60 11.96
N ALA A 211 16.13 2.41 12.54
CA ALA A 211 15.65 2.31 13.92
C ALA A 211 16.58 3.06 14.89
N PRO A 212 16.04 3.66 15.98
CA PRO A 212 16.83 4.41 16.96
C PRO A 212 18.05 3.65 17.50
N LEU A 213 17.90 2.33 17.74
CA LEU A 213 18.92 1.46 18.34
C LEU A 213 19.63 0.53 17.35
N ASP A 214 19.33 0.61 16.04
CA ASP A 214 19.98 -0.24 15.02
C ASP A 214 21.29 0.40 14.52
N SER A 215 22.30 0.42 15.40
CA SER A 215 23.64 0.94 15.08
C SER A 215 24.36 0.11 14.02
N SER A 216 24.07 -1.19 13.95
CA SER A 216 24.69 -2.11 13.00
C SER A 216 24.35 -1.74 11.56
N ARG A 217 23.06 -1.59 11.23
CA ARG A 217 22.65 -1.19 9.88
C ARG A 217 22.98 0.26 9.58
N ARG A 218 22.94 1.14 10.58
CA ARG A 218 23.36 2.54 10.43
C ARG A 218 24.81 2.66 9.99
N ASN A 219 25.72 1.93 10.66
CA ASN A 219 27.14 1.96 10.33
C ASN A 219 27.45 1.30 8.97
N ALA A 220 26.65 0.31 8.58
CA ALA A 220 26.76 -0.35 7.28
C ALA A 220 26.08 0.40 6.12
N GLY A 221 25.41 1.53 6.38
CA GLY A 221 24.69 2.28 5.34
C GLY A 221 23.48 1.52 4.76
N LEU A 222 22.78 0.74 5.60
CA LEU A 222 21.63 -0.08 5.23
C LEU A 222 20.33 0.56 5.76
N PRO A 223 19.78 1.58 5.08
CA PRO A 223 18.58 2.26 5.55
C PRO A 223 17.36 1.33 5.52
N TRP A 224 16.43 1.57 6.42
CA TRP A 224 15.12 0.92 6.45
C TRP A 224 14.18 1.55 5.43
N ARG A 225 14.22 2.89 5.34
CA ARG A 225 13.31 3.67 4.50
C ARG A 225 13.71 3.62 3.03
N SER A 226 12.76 3.32 2.16
CA SER A 226 12.89 3.38 0.70
C SER A 226 14.09 2.57 0.17
N SER A 227 14.38 1.46 0.82
CA SER A 227 15.57 0.63 0.63
C SER A 227 15.40 -0.41 -0.49
N VAL A 228 14.14 -0.72 -0.83
CA VAL A 228 13.73 -1.62 -1.91
C VAL A 228 12.85 -0.87 -2.91
N LYS A 229 13.04 -1.13 -4.20
CA LYS A 229 12.10 -0.73 -5.25
C LYS A 229 11.23 -1.94 -5.61
N GLU A 230 9.95 -1.72 -5.84
CA GLU A 230 9.00 -2.76 -6.24
C GLU A 230 8.28 -2.33 -7.52
N LEU A 231 8.30 -3.21 -8.54
CA LEU A 231 7.35 -3.18 -9.65
C LEU A 231 6.23 -4.17 -9.35
N MET A 232 5.01 -3.68 -9.27
CA MET A 232 3.83 -4.52 -9.10
C MET A 232 2.90 -4.39 -10.29
N TYR A 233 2.42 -5.52 -10.82
CA TYR A 233 1.45 -5.52 -11.92
C TYR A 233 0.58 -6.76 -11.86
N GLY A 234 -0.61 -6.66 -12.42
CA GLY A 234 -1.56 -7.76 -12.39
C GLY A 234 -2.88 -7.45 -13.05
N PHE A 235 -3.79 -8.40 -12.93
CA PHE A 235 -5.16 -8.26 -13.34
C PHE A 235 -6.12 -8.92 -12.36
N HIS A 236 -7.36 -8.45 -12.38
CA HIS A 236 -8.50 -9.14 -11.81
C HIS A 236 -9.58 -9.26 -12.88
N GLY A 237 -9.91 -10.48 -13.28
CA GLY A 237 -11.01 -10.77 -14.19
C GLY A 237 -12.20 -11.30 -13.40
N ALA A 238 -13.36 -10.70 -13.57
CA ALA A 238 -14.58 -11.15 -12.92
C ALA A 238 -15.72 -11.34 -13.92
N TYR A 239 -16.59 -12.31 -13.66
CA TYR A 239 -17.74 -12.60 -14.48
C TYR A 239 -18.99 -12.76 -13.62
N ASP A 240 -20.03 -12.01 -13.96
CA ASP A 240 -21.33 -12.09 -13.30
C ASP A 240 -22.15 -13.22 -13.92
N LEU A 241 -22.31 -14.31 -13.17
CA LEU A 241 -23.08 -15.49 -13.59
C LEU A 241 -24.58 -15.17 -13.65
N PHE A 242 -25.07 -14.48 -12.63
CA PHE A 242 -26.44 -13.97 -12.50
C PHE A 242 -26.42 -12.76 -11.58
N SER A 243 -27.55 -12.06 -11.46
CA SER A 243 -27.68 -10.89 -10.59
C SER A 243 -27.12 -11.20 -9.19
N ALA A 244 -26.10 -10.42 -8.80
CA ALA A 244 -25.42 -10.51 -7.52
C ALA A 244 -24.58 -11.77 -7.24
N THR A 245 -24.27 -12.59 -8.26
CA THR A 245 -23.27 -13.66 -8.15
C THR A 245 -22.14 -13.50 -9.15
N GLN A 246 -20.92 -13.47 -8.63
CA GLN A 246 -19.71 -13.21 -9.38
C GLN A 246 -18.62 -14.23 -9.04
N VAL A 247 -17.96 -14.72 -10.08
CA VAL A 247 -16.69 -15.45 -9.96
C VAL A 247 -15.56 -14.55 -10.43
N GLY A 248 -14.46 -14.55 -9.69
CA GLY A 248 -13.29 -13.72 -9.94
C GLY A 248 -12.00 -14.54 -9.92
N LEU A 249 -11.09 -14.17 -10.82
CA LEU A 249 -9.72 -14.64 -10.88
C LEU A 249 -8.81 -13.43 -10.76
N THR A 250 -7.85 -13.49 -9.83
CA THR A 250 -6.83 -12.47 -9.64
C THR A 250 -5.46 -13.07 -9.84
N TYR A 251 -4.62 -12.36 -10.57
CA TYR A 251 -3.18 -12.63 -10.64
C TYR A 251 -2.43 -11.32 -10.45
N TYR A 252 -1.38 -11.35 -9.66
CA TYR A 252 -0.41 -10.27 -9.64
C TYR A 252 0.98 -10.77 -9.28
N GLU A 253 1.96 -9.97 -9.68
CA GLU A 253 3.36 -10.16 -9.34
C GLU A 253 3.92 -8.88 -8.76
N SER A 254 4.62 -9.02 -7.64
CA SER A 254 5.50 -8.02 -7.06
C SER A 254 6.94 -8.43 -7.33
N ALA A 255 7.65 -7.68 -8.15
CA ALA A 255 9.08 -7.87 -8.41
C ALA A 255 9.89 -6.82 -7.65
N TYR A 256 11.08 -7.19 -7.14
CA TYR A 256 11.91 -6.34 -6.30
C TYR A 256 13.34 -6.21 -6.85
N ASN A 257 13.97 -5.04 -6.67
CA ASN A 257 15.37 -4.82 -7.12
C ASN A 257 16.44 -5.48 -6.24
N ARG A 258 16.05 -6.28 -5.26
CA ARG A 258 16.94 -6.98 -4.34
C ARG A 258 16.50 -8.44 -4.20
N PRO A 259 17.43 -9.37 -3.96
CA PRO A 259 17.08 -10.74 -3.59
C PRO A 259 16.30 -10.76 -2.27
N LEU A 260 15.35 -11.68 -2.13
CA LEU A 260 14.50 -11.80 -0.94
C LEU A 260 14.92 -13.02 -0.13
N ARG A 261 15.46 -12.78 1.07
CA ARG A 261 15.98 -13.84 1.95
C ARG A 261 15.58 -13.55 3.41
N PRO A 262 14.41 -14.03 3.84
CA PRO A 262 13.99 -13.94 5.23
C PRO A 262 14.96 -14.65 6.15
N ASP A 263 15.38 -13.96 7.21
CA ASP A 263 16.27 -14.47 8.25
C ASP A 263 15.88 -13.85 9.61
N ILE A 264 15.54 -14.70 10.56
CA ILE A 264 15.13 -14.28 11.89
C ILE A 264 16.24 -13.54 12.67
N LEU A 265 17.51 -13.88 12.42
CA LEU A 265 18.64 -13.26 13.12
C LEU A 265 18.88 -11.80 12.70
N GLU A 266 18.18 -11.34 11.66
CA GLU A 266 18.20 -9.94 11.24
C GLU A 266 17.19 -9.09 12.03
N ILE A 267 16.19 -9.71 12.65
CA ILE A 267 15.13 -9.02 13.38
C ILE A 267 15.16 -9.29 14.89
N VAL A 268 15.80 -10.39 15.31
CA VAL A 268 15.99 -10.75 16.72
C VAL A 268 17.42 -10.40 17.15
N ASN A 269 17.58 -10.02 18.42
CA ASN A 269 18.91 -9.85 19.00
C ASN A 269 19.62 -11.21 19.07
N GLY A 270 20.91 -11.27 18.69
CA GLY A 270 21.68 -12.51 18.71
C GLY A 270 21.76 -13.19 20.09
N SER A 271 21.60 -12.42 21.18
CA SER A 271 21.49 -12.98 22.54
C SER A 271 20.24 -13.83 22.76
N ASP A 272 19.18 -13.56 22.00
CA ASP A 272 17.85 -14.16 22.16
C ASP A 272 17.60 -15.25 21.09
N ALA A 273 18.61 -15.56 20.26
CA ALA A 273 18.51 -16.57 19.22
C ALA A 273 18.15 -17.98 19.76
N GLY A 274 18.48 -18.27 21.01
CA GLY A 274 18.10 -19.52 21.67
C GLY A 274 16.64 -19.60 22.12
N GLN A 275 15.89 -18.49 22.03
CA GLN A 275 14.46 -18.39 22.39
C GLN A 275 13.54 -18.59 21.18
N ILE A 276 14.11 -18.81 19.99
CA ILE A 276 13.37 -19.05 18.75
C ILE A 276 12.66 -20.40 18.83
N GLY A 277 11.33 -20.40 18.67
CA GLY A 277 10.43 -21.54 18.73
C GLY A 277 9.90 -22.00 17.37
N LEU A 278 9.08 -23.05 17.36
CA LEU A 278 8.49 -23.61 16.14
C LEU A 278 7.53 -22.65 15.42
N THR A 279 6.97 -21.66 16.13
CA THR A 279 6.12 -20.59 15.58
C THR A 279 6.88 -19.63 14.67
N ASP A 280 8.21 -19.59 14.77
CA ASP A 280 9.06 -18.72 13.95
C ASP A 280 9.27 -19.23 12.52
N ASN A 281 8.80 -20.44 12.22
CA ASN A 281 8.68 -20.93 10.84
C ASN A 281 7.80 -20.02 9.96
N GLU A 282 6.91 -19.22 10.56
CA GLU A 282 6.09 -18.25 9.82
C GLU A 282 6.95 -17.17 9.17
N ILE A 283 8.06 -16.76 9.79
CA ILE A 283 8.99 -15.75 9.25
C ILE A 283 9.70 -16.29 8.00
N TYR A 284 10.21 -17.53 8.06
CA TYR A 284 10.83 -18.18 6.91
C TYR A 284 9.87 -18.45 5.76
N ASN A 285 8.56 -18.52 6.04
CA ASN A 285 7.52 -18.79 5.04
C ASN A 285 6.70 -17.55 4.66
N ALA A 286 6.99 -16.37 5.23
CA ALA A 286 6.21 -15.14 5.03
C ALA A 286 6.07 -14.75 3.54
N TYR A 287 7.03 -15.16 2.71
CA TYR A 287 7.05 -14.89 1.27
C TYR A 287 7.05 -16.15 0.39
N GLY A 288 6.55 -17.28 0.91
CA GLY A 288 6.44 -18.53 0.16
C GLY A 288 7.71 -19.39 0.15
N GLY A 289 8.69 -19.08 1.00
CA GLY A 289 9.89 -19.87 1.23
C GLY A 289 11.08 -19.02 1.70
N PRO A 290 12.20 -19.67 2.07
CA PRO A 290 13.37 -19.01 2.68
C PRO A 290 14.23 -18.20 1.69
N VAL A 291 14.07 -18.42 0.38
CA VAL A 291 14.80 -17.70 -0.67
C VAL A 291 13.87 -17.48 -1.85
N SER A 292 13.73 -16.23 -2.29
CA SER A 292 13.14 -15.88 -3.58
C SER A 292 14.13 -15.04 -4.37
N ASP A 293 14.64 -15.65 -5.45
CA ASP A 293 15.60 -15.06 -6.37
C ASP A 293 15.07 -15.30 -7.80
N GLY A 294 15.14 -14.30 -8.67
CA GLY A 294 14.72 -14.46 -10.06
C GLY A 294 14.56 -13.15 -10.82
N SER A 295 14.41 -13.29 -12.14
CA SER A 295 14.27 -12.16 -13.07
C SER A 295 12.81 -11.84 -13.38
N ASN A 296 12.52 -10.58 -13.73
CA ASN A 296 11.22 -10.15 -14.21
C ASN A 296 11.29 -9.74 -15.71
N PRO A 297 10.29 -10.10 -16.54
CA PRO A 297 10.30 -9.80 -17.97
C PRO A 297 10.03 -8.33 -18.32
N PHE A 298 9.47 -7.55 -17.40
CA PHE A 298 9.11 -6.14 -17.57
C PHE A 298 10.07 -5.18 -16.86
N TRP A 299 10.95 -5.68 -15.99
CA TRP A 299 11.91 -4.89 -15.24
C TRP A 299 13.23 -5.64 -15.04
N SER A 300 14.25 -5.21 -15.77
CA SER A 300 15.58 -5.82 -15.79
C SER A 300 16.32 -5.79 -14.46
N ASP A 301 16.03 -4.80 -13.60
CA ASP A 301 16.72 -4.70 -12.30
C ASP A 301 16.11 -5.61 -11.24
N ALA A 302 15.02 -6.32 -11.56
CA ALA A 302 14.38 -7.23 -10.62
C ALA A 302 15.30 -8.43 -10.33
N LYS A 303 15.52 -8.69 -9.03
CA LYS A 303 16.35 -9.79 -8.51
C LYS A 303 15.53 -10.81 -7.72
N SER A 304 14.28 -10.50 -7.39
CA SER A 304 13.33 -11.43 -6.77
C SER A 304 11.89 -11.06 -7.13
N PHE A 305 10.95 -11.98 -6.87
CA PHE A 305 9.53 -11.72 -7.05
C PHE A 305 8.65 -12.54 -6.10
N ARG A 306 7.41 -12.07 -5.92
CA ARG A 306 6.30 -12.79 -5.30
C ARG A 306 5.13 -12.79 -6.27
N ARG A 307 4.56 -13.96 -6.53
CA ARG A 307 3.34 -14.12 -7.33
C ARG A 307 2.19 -14.54 -6.45
N VAL A 308 1.01 -14.02 -6.75
CA VAL A 308 -0.23 -14.41 -6.08
C VAL A 308 -1.27 -14.74 -7.13
N TYR A 309 -1.94 -15.87 -6.90
CA TYR A 309 -3.08 -16.34 -7.66
C TYR A 309 -4.23 -16.48 -6.69
N GLY A 310 -5.38 -15.88 -7.01
CA GLY A 310 -6.55 -15.95 -6.16
C GLY A 310 -7.80 -16.22 -6.97
N LEU A 311 -8.63 -17.11 -6.44
CA LEU A 311 -9.99 -17.34 -6.91
C LEU A 311 -10.95 -16.83 -5.86
N ASN A 312 -11.98 -16.12 -6.27
CA ASN A 312 -13.05 -15.69 -5.39
C ASN A 312 -14.40 -15.97 -6.01
N LEU A 313 -15.35 -16.34 -5.16
CA LEU A 313 -16.76 -16.44 -5.49
C LEU A 313 -17.48 -15.51 -4.50
N GLN A 314 -18.43 -14.74 -5.00
CA GLN A 314 -19.32 -13.94 -4.17
C GLN A 314 -20.74 -14.12 -4.67
N SER A 315 -21.69 -14.32 -3.76
CA SER A 315 -23.12 -14.40 -4.06
C SER A 315 -23.90 -13.61 -3.01
N ILE A 316 -24.83 -12.77 -3.43
CA ILE A 316 -25.79 -12.15 -2.52
C ILE A 316 -27.14 -12.83 -2.71
N TYR A 317 -27.64 -13.42 -1.63
CA TYR A 317 -28.98 -13.98 -1.56
C TYR A 317 -29.77 -13.19 -0.52
N GLU A 318 -30.82 -12.49 -0.96
CA GLU A 318 -31.59 -11.54 -0.14
C GLU A 318 -30.68 -10.50 0.53
N ASN A 319 -30.52 -10.56 1.86
CA ASN A 319 -29.69 -9.65 2.64
C ASN A 319 -28.39 -10.33 3.14
N VAL A 320 -28.06 -11.51 2.63
CA VAL A 320 -26.89 -12.29 3.03
C VAL A 320 -25.86 -12.29 1.90
N ALA A 321 -24.62 -11.91 2.23
CA ALA A 321 -23.47 -12.06 1.36
C ALA A 321 -22.71 -13.34 1.72
N LEU A 322 -22.51 -14.19 0.71
CA LEU A 322 -21.75 -15.44 0.74
C LEU A 322 -20.51 -15.29 -0.14
#